data_AF-A0A6C0L808-F1
#
_entry.id   AF-A0A6C0L808-F1
#
_cell.length_a   1.000
_cell.length_b   1.000
_cell.length_c   1.000
_cell.angle_alpha   90.00
_cell.angle_beta   90.00
_cell.angle_gamma   90.00
#
_symmetry.space_group_name_H-M   'P 1'
#
loop_
_entity.id
_entity.type
_entity.pdbx_description
1 polymer ?
#
loop_
_entity_poly.entity_id
_entity_poly.type
_entity_poly.pdbx_seq_one_letter_code
_entity_poly.pdbx_strand_id
1 'polypeptide(L)'
;MFSYPQYEKLESAYPVIKETVPSSSLGYATNNKYPQFPPLMSDGRSITTTWQPEAVINDDLLQSNNIRSNWQYRRYLTNNSKDIMEYNFRESSNDVGYYKRPIDLPNIQSNLVSNMNGTPYNFSSVLDQSKPFGYQTSDLKEMYLSREQLDARKISPVITQADLLNSVNK
;
A
#
# COMPACT_ATOMS: atom_id res chain seq x y z
N MET A 1 -40.46 23.42 -42.20
CA MET A 1 -39.06 23.68 -42.59
C MET A 1 -38.19 23.07 -41.51
N PHE A 2 -37.47 21.98 -41.81
CA PHE A 2 -36.57 21.35 -40.85
C PHE A 2 -35.17 21.96 -41.02
N SER A 3 -34.67 22.64 -40.00
CA SER A 3 -33.29 23.14 -40.00
C SER A 3 -32.36 21.96 -39.69
N TYR A 4 -31.50 21.60 -40.65
CA TYR A 4 -30.48 20.60 -40.41
C TYR A 4 -29.44 21.16 -39.41
N PRO A 5 -29.03 20.38 -38.39
CA PRO A 5 -28.00 20.81 -37.46
C PRO A 5 -26.72 21.09 -38.23
N GLN A 6 -26.17 22.29 -38.03
CA GLN A 6 -24.90 22.67 -38.65
C GLN A 6 -23.77 21.89 -37.99
N TYR A 7 -22.79 21.48 -38.79
CA TYR A 7 -21.59 20.80 -38.31
C TYR A 7 -20.77 21.77 -37.46
N GLU A 8 -20.59 21.44 -36.18
CA GLU A 8 -19.64 22.17 -35.35
C GLU A 8 -18.20 21.74 -35.68
N LYS A 9 -17.27 22.69 -35.61
CA LYS A 9 -15.85 22.43 -35.80
C LYS A 9 -15.30 21.67 -34.60
N LEU A 10 -14.42 20.70 -34.83
CA LEU A 10 -13.79 19.89 -33.76
C LEU A 10 -13.16 20.74 -32.64
N GLU A 11 -12.69 21.94 -32.96
CA GLU A 11 -12.12 22.92 -32.04
C GLU A 11 -13.11 23.42 -30.97
N SER A 12 -14.42 23.40 -31.23
CA SER A 12 -15.42 23.78 -30.22
C SER A 12 -15.60 22.71 -29.14
N ALA A 13 -15.34 21.44 -29.46
CA ALA A 13 -15.46 20.33 -28.52
C ALA A 13 -14.34 20.35 -27.46
N TYR A 14 -13.19 20.94 -27.78
CA TYR A 14 -12.02 21.02 -26.90
C TYR A 14 -11.41 22.43 -26.93
N PRO A 15 -12.02 23.43 -26.26
CA PRO A 15 -11.45 24.76 -26.20
C PRO A 15 -10.07 24.70 -25.54
N VAL A 16 -9.06 25.28 -26.19
CA VAL A 16 -7.72 25.45 -25.61
C VAL A 16 -7.84 26.47 -24.48
N ILE A 17 -7.98 25.98 -23.24
CA ILE A 17 -7.95 26.82 -22.05
C ILE A 17 -6.51 27.33 -21.89
N LYS A 18 -6.28 28.59 -22.22
CA LYS A 18 -5.01 29.25 -21.85
C LYS A 18 -5.03 29.46 -20.34
N GLU A 19 -4.24 28.69 -19.61
CA GLU A 19 -4.09 28.88 -18.17
C GLU A 19 -3.63 30.32 -17.89
N THR A 20 -4.31 31.01 -16.97
CA THR A 20 -4.00 32.38 -16.56
C THR A 20 -2.92 32.45 -15.48
N VAL A 21 -2.51 31.30 -14.95
CA VAL A 21 -1.45 31.17 -13.96
C VAL A 21 -0.15 30.73 -14.64
N PRO A 22 1.01 31.29 -14.26
CA PRO A 22 2.29 30.90 -14.83
C PRO A 22 2.55 29.42 -14.56
N SER A 23 2.86 28.66 -15.61
CA SER A 23 3.23 27.25 -15.51
C SER A 23 4.40 27.09 -14.54
N SER A 24 4.29 26.17 -13.59
CA SER A 24 5.38 25.91 -12.65
C SER A 24 6.57 25.30 -13.41
N SER A 25 7.78 25.61 -12.97
CA SER A 25 9.03 25.05 -13.53
C SER A 25 9.03 23.51 -13.54
N LEU A 26 8.28 22.89 -12.62
CA LEU A 26 8.19 21.45 -12.44
C LEU A 26 6.97 20.82 -13.14
N GLY A 27 6.14 21.61 -13.84
CA GLY A 27 4.97 21.11 -14.57
C GLY A 27 3.72 20.81 -13.73
N TYR A 28 3.75 21.05 -12.42
CA TYR A 28 2.62 20.86 -11.51
C TYR A 28 2.35 22.12 -10.69
N ALA A 29 1.12 22.63 -10.71
CA ALA A 29 0.67 23.71 -9.84
C ALA A 29 -0.14 23.10 -8.69
N THR A 30 0.22 23.43 -7.45
CA THR A 30 -0.52 22.99 -6.28
C THR A 30 -1.63 24.02 -6.02
N ASN A 31 -2.86 23.58 -5.70
CA ASN A 31 -3.94 24.48 -5.29
C ASN A 31 -3.73 24.98 -3.85
N ASN A 32 -2.51 25.45 -3.57
CA ASN A 32 -2.12 25.96 -2.27
C ASN A 32 -2.02 27.48 -2.36
N LYS A 33 -2.92 28.16 -1.64
CA LYS A 33 -2.91 29.63 -1.53
C LYS A 33 -1.63 30.16 -0.90
N TYR A 34 -0.92 29.35 -0.10
CA TYR A 34 0.29 29.73 0.61
C TYR A 34 1.46 28.79 0.26
N PRO A 35 2.25 29.11 -0.78
CA PRO A 35 3.34 28.23 -1.25
C PRO A 35 4.41 27.90 -0.21
N GLN A 36 4.61 28.77 0.79
CA GLN A 36 5.60 28.57 1.86
C GLN A 36 5.10 27.68 3.02
N PHE A 37 3.84 27.26 2.98
CA PHE A 37 3.24 26.42 4.00
C PHE A 37 2.81 25.09 3.39
N PRO A 38 2.89 23.98 4.13
CA PRO A 38 2.40 22.70 3.65
C PRO A 38 0.89 22.79 3.34
N PRO A 39 0.40 22.05 2.34
CA PRO A 39 -1.00 22.05 1.96
C PRO A 39 -1.87 21.49 3.09
N LEU A 40 -2.97 22.18 3.39
CA LEU A 40 -4.00 21.69 4.31
C LEU A 40 -4.87 20.65 3.59
N MET A 41 -4.41 19.39 3.57
CA MET A 41 -5.16 18.25 3.02
C MET A 41 -5.41 17.20 4.10
N SER A 42 -6.69 16.89 4.36
CA SER A 42 -7.12 15.90 5.36
C SER A 42 -6.83 14.46 4.95
N ASP A 43 -6.67 14.21 3.65
CA ASP A 43 -6.40 12.90 3.04
C ASP A 43 -4.92 12.47 3.19
N GLY A 44 -4.04 13.33 3.71
CA GLY A 44 -2.61 13.00 3.87
C GLY A 44 -1.83 12.88 2.56
N ARG A 45 -2.49 13.06 1.40
CA ARG A 45 -1.84 13.28 0.11
C ARG A 45 -1.10 14.61 0.13
N SER A 46 0.15 14.60 0.58
CA SER A 46 1.07 15.70 0.36
C SER A 46 1.15 15.96 -1.16
N ILE A 47 1.04 17.22 -1.57
CA ILE A 47 1.00 17.76 -2.95
C ILE A 47 2.22 17.44 -3.85
N THR A 48 3.00 16.41 -3.55
CA THR A 48 4.18 16.00 -4.31
C THR A 48 4.15 14.54 -4.75
N THR A 49 3.00 13.86 -4.71
CA THR A 49 2.90 12.57 -5.43
C THR A 49 2.89 12.87 -6.92
N THR A 50 4.09 12.94 -7.49
CA THR A 50 4.31 12.97 -8.92
C THR A 50 4.09 11.55 -9.40
N TRP A 51 2.83 11.13 -9.51
CA TRP A 51 2.54 9.85 -10.15
C TRP A 51 3.00 9.97 -11.61
N GLN A 52 4.23 9.54 -11.88
CA GLN A 52 4.77 9.42 -13.22
C GLN A 52 4.66 7.95 -13.63
N PRO A 53 4.13 7.68 -14.83
CA PRO A 53 4.15 6.32 -15.34
C PRO A 53 5.59 5.80 -15.41
N GLU A 54 5.82 4.58 -14.94
CA GLU A 54 7.13 3.89 -15.01
C GLU A 54 7.70 3.85 -16.43
N ALA A 55 6.84 3.88 -17.46
CA ALA A 55 7.26 3.97 -18.85
C ALA A 55 8.03 5.26 -19.16
N VAL A 56 7.60 6.40 -18.60
CA VAL A 56 8.26 7.70 -18.79
C VAL A 56 9.62 7.71 -18.10
N ILE A 57 9.68 7.20 -16.87
CA ILE A 57 10.92 7.07 -16.10
C ILE A 57 11.91 6.15 -16.81
N ASN A 58 11.43 5.04 -17.37
CA ASN A 58 12.26 4.12 -18.13
C ASN A 58 12.78 4.74 -19.44
N ASP A 59 11.96 5.52 -20.15
CA ASP A 59 12.39 6.24 -21.35
C ASP A 59 13.46 7.28 -21.01
N ASP A 60 13.32 8.03 -19.91
CA ASP A 60 14.34 8.95 -19.42
C ASP A 60 15.63 8.23 -19.01
N LEU A 61 15.52 7.06 -18.38
CA LEU A 61 16.66 6.22 -18.03
C LEU A 61 17.41 5.75 -19.28
N LEU A 62 16.69 5.32 -20.31
CA LEU A 62 17.26 4.91 -21.60
C LEU A 62 17.98 6.09 -22.28
N GLN A 63 17.36 7.26 -22.30
CA GLN A 63 17.92 8.48 -22.91
C GLN A 63 19.16 8.98 -22.14
N SER A 64 19.06 9.11 -20.82
CA SER A 64 20.14 9.62 -19.96
C SER A 64 21.39 8.72 -19.96
N ASN A 65 21.20 7.40 -20.05
CA ASN A 65 22.30 6.42 -20.10
C ASN A 65 22.69 6.03 -21.54
N ASN A 66 22.08 6.67 -22.56
CA ASN A 66 22.31 6.42 -23.99
C ASN A 66 22.24 4.92 -24.34
N ILE A 67 21.26 4.21 -23.77
CA ILE A 67 21.04 2.78 -24.00
C ILE A 67 20.26 2.61 -25.29
N ARG A 68 20.87 1.96 -26.29
CA ARG A 68 20.29 1.82 -27.64
C ARG A 68 19.89 0.39 -28.00
N SER A 69 20.35 -0.59 -27.23
CA SER A 69 20.12 -2.00 -27.51
C SER A 69 19.66 -2.75 -26.27
N ASN A 70 18.89 -3.83 -26.49
CA ASN A 70 18.37 -4.67 -25.42
C ASN A 70 19.51 -5.28 -24.57
N TRP A 71 20.64 -5.65 -25.21
CA TRP A 71 21.80 -6.15 -24.48
C TRP A 71 22.39 -5.11 -23.51
N GLN A 72 22.51 -3.85 -23.95
CA GLN A 72 22.98 -2.76 -23.08
C GLN A 72 22.02 -2.51 -21.92
N TYR A 73 20.71 -2.57 -22.19
CA TYR A 73 19.69 -2.41 -21.16
C TYR A 73 19.79 -3.49 -20.09
N ARG A 74 19.85 -4.77 -20.49
CA ARG A 74 20.04 -5.89 -19.56
C ARG A 74 21.33 -5.74 -18.77
N ARG A 75 22.44 -5.38 -19.42
CA ARG A 75 23.72 -5.15 -18.74
C ARG A 75 23.63 -4.02 -17.71
N TYR A 76 22.96 -2.92 -18.04
CA TYR A 76 22.74 -1.81 -17.13
C TYR A 76 21.93 -2.23 -15.90
N LEU A 77 20.81 -2.93 -16.11
CA LEU A 77 19.98 -3.42 -15.01
C LEU A 77 20.73 -4.39 -14.11
N THR A 78 21.52 -5.32 -14.68
CA THR A 78 22.30 -6.27 -13.87
C THR A 78 23.35 -5.55 -13.03
N ASN A 79 24.10 -4.62 -13.62
CA ASN A 79 25.18 -3.90 -12.96
C ASN A 79 24.67 -2.94 -11.87
N ASN A 80 23.53 -2.27 -12.09
CA ASN A 80 22.96 -1.27 -11.17
C ASN A 80 21.76 -1.81 -10.38
N SER A 81 21.54 -3.13 -10.38
CA SER A 81 20.36 -3.77 -9.80
C SER A 81 20.12 -3.39 -8.34
N LYS A 82 21.18 -3.32 -7.54
CA LYS A 82 21.10 -2.97 -6.12
C LYS A 82 20.59 -1.55 -5.90
N ASP A 83 21.15 -0.59 -6.63
CA ASP A 83 20.79 0.82 -6.51
C ASP A 83 19.35 1.07 -6.99
N ILE A 84 18.93 0.40 -8.06
CA ILE A 84 17.55 0.46 -8.58
C ILE A 84 16.56 -0.10 -7.54
N MET A 85 16.89 -1.24 -6.91
CA MET A 85 16.04 -1.81 -5.87
C MET A 85 15.93 -0.89 -4.65
N GLU A 86 17.03 -0.28 -4.21
CA GLU A 86 17.03 0.65 -3.08
C GLU A 86 16.22 1.91 -3.39
N TYR A 87 16.41 2.49 -4.58
CA TYR A 87 15.67 3.65 -5.03
C TYR A 87 14.16 3.38 -5.10
N ASN A 88 13.76 2.29 -5.77
CA ASN A 88 12.34 1.92 -5.89
C ASN A 88 11.70 1.65 -4.53
N PHE A 89 12.44 1.03 -3.61
CA PHE A 89 11.96 0.81 -2.25
C PHE A 89 11.74 2.12 -1.49
N ARG A 90 12.68 3.07 -1.62
CA ARG A 90 12.60 4.38 -0.97
C ARG A 90 11.44 5.22 -1.52
N GLU A 91 11.25 5.25 -2.83
CA GLU A 91 10.13 5.96 -3.47
C GLU A 91 8.79 5.36 -3.06
N SER A 92 8.66 4.02 -3.13
CA SER A 92 7.45 3.33 -2.67
C SER A 92 7.16 3.59 -1.20
N SER A 93 8.20 3.63 -0.37
CA SER A 93 8.12 3.93 1.06
C SER A 93 7.68 5.37 1.33
N ASN A 94 8.15 6.34 0.54
CA ASN A 94 7.69 7.73 0.62
C ASN A 94 6.20 7.84 0.24
N ASP A 95 5.77 7.16 -0.81
CA ASP A 95 4.37 7.19 -1.29
C ASP A 95 3.38 6.62 -0.27
N VAL A 96 3.76 5.54 0.42
CA VAL A 96 2.90 4.91 1.44
C VAL A 96 3.13 5.48 2.85
N GLY A 97 3.97 6.52 2.99
CA GLY A 97 4.30 7.14 4.28
C GLY A 97 5.15 6.27 5.22
N TYR A 98 5.76 5.21 4.70
CA TYR A 98 6.54 4.22 5.44
C TYR A 98 8.05 4.51 5.38
N TYR A 99 8.49 5.66 5.87
CA TYR A 99 9.92 6.01 5.77
C TYR A 99 10.80 5.43 6.91
N LYS A 100 10.22 5.01 8.03
CA LYS A 100 10.90 4.40 9.19
C LYS A 100 9.90 3.61 10.05
N ARG A 101 10.29 2.44 10.57
CA ARG A 101 9.50 1.76 11.60
C ARG A 101 9.73 2.47 12.95
N PRO A 102 8.69 2.80 13.73
CA PRO A 102 8.85 3.40 15.06
C PRO A 102 9.68 2.54 16.03
N ILE A 103 9.76 1.23 15.80
CA ILE A 103 10.58 0.28 16.57
C ILE A 103 12.10 0.47 16.40
N ASP A 104 12.54 1.19 15.36
CA ASP A 104 13.97 1.37 15.05
C ASP A 104 14.56 2.65 15.68
N LEU A 105 13.76 3.45 16.40
CA LEU A 105 14.24 4.63 17.11
C LEU A 105 14.39 4.32 18.61
N PRO A 106 15.63 4.17 19.13
CA PRO A 106 15.83 4.20 20.57
C PRO A 106 15.39 5.56 21.11
N ASN A 107 14.74 5.55 22.28
CA ASN A 107 14.33 6.78 22.97
C ASN A 107 15.57 7.63 23.28
N ILE A 108 15.70 8.77 22.61
CA ILE A 108 16.86 9.68 22.72
C ILE A 108 16.99 10.26 24.14
N GLN A 109 15.89 10.32 24.91
CA GLN A 109 15.89 10.95 26.23
C GLN A 109 16.38 10.06 27.36
N SER A 110 16.30 8.73 27.23
CA SER A 110 16.54 7.84 28.38
C SER A 110 17.90 7.15 28.37
N ASN A 111 18.68 7.13 27.28
CA ASN A 111 19.92 6.32 27.14
C ASN A 111 19.75 4.85 27.57
N LEU A 112 18.51 4.40 27.70
CA LEU A 112 18.09 3.09 28.18
C LEU A 112 17.36 2.44 27.03
N VAL A 113 17.97 1.40 26.47
CA VAL A 113 17.32 0.52 25.50
C VAL A 113 16.41 -0.44 26.29
N SER A 114 15.28 0.06 26.79
CA SER A 114 14.33 -0.72 27.61
C SER A 114 13.08 -1.17 26.86
N ASN A 115 12.93 -0.81 25.58
CA ASN A 115 11.79 -1.19 24.74
C ASN A 115 12.24 -1.94 23.48
N MET A 116 13.12 -2.95 23.63
CA MET A 116 13.21 -4.02 22.62
C MET A 116 11.97 -4.91 22.74
N ASN A 117 10.78 -4.34 22.53
CA ASN A 117 9.54 -5.09 22.35
C ASN A 117 9.54 -5.66 20.93
N GLY A 118 10.51 -6.52 20.65
CA GLY A 118 10.81 -7.03 19.30
C GLY A 118 10.10 -8.35 18.98
N THR A 119 9.46 -8.98 19.94
CA THR A 119 8.77 -10.25 19.71
C THR A 119 7.26 -10.07 19.83
N PRO A 120 6.49 -10.40 18.78
CA PRO A 120 5.04 -10.47 18.90
C PRO A 120 4.67 -11.47 20.00
N TYR A 121 3.58 -11.20 20.71
CA TYR A 121 3.08 -12.12 21.72
C TYR A 121 2.64 -13.43 21.08
N ASN A 122 3.28 -14.53 21.47
CA ASN A 122 2.91 -15.87 21.04
C ASN A 122 1.84 -16.44 21.97
N PHE A 123 0.68 -16.74 21.39
CA PHE A 123 -0.40 -17.44 22.08
C PHE A 123 -0.05 -18.92 22.24
N SER A 124 -0.34 -19.47 23.43
CA SER A 124 -0.02 -20.86 23.77
C SER A 124 -0.93 -21.88 23.10
N SER A 125 -2.18 -21.51 22.82
CA SER A 125 -3.19 -22.37 22.20
C SER A 125 -4.31 -21.56 21.55
N VAL A 126 -5.17 -22.20 20.74
CA VAL A 126 -6.38 -21.59 20.15
C VAL A 126 -7.37 -21.11 21.24
N LEU A 127 -7.30 -21.71 22.43
CA LEU A 127 -8.14 -21.37 23.57
C LEU A 127 -7.53 -20.29 24.48
N ASP A 128 -6.33 -19.80 24.15
CA ASP A 128 -5.65 -18.76 24.91
C ASP A 128 -6.37 -17.41 24.74
N GLN A 129 -6.85 -16.86 25.86
CA GLN A 129 -7.61 -15.60 25.90
C GLN A 129 -6.78 -14.43 26.44
N SER A 130 -5.45 -14.58 26.52
CA SER A 130 -4.55 -13.51 26.94
C SER A 130 -4.70 -12.26 26.06
N LYS A 131 -4.59 -11.09 26.68
CA LYS A 131 -4.68 -9.79 26.00
C LYS A 131 -3.37 -9.05 26.21
N PRO A 132 -2.34 -9.33 25.40
CA PRO A 132 -1.04 -8.67 25.50
C PRO A 132 -1.16 -7.16 25.25
N PHE A 133 -0.10 -6.42 25.56
CA PHE A 133 -0.04 -4.99 25.31
C PHE A 133 -0.35 -4.66 23.84
N GLY A 134 -1.25 -3.71 23.60
CA GLY A 134 -1.70 -3.35 22.26
C GLY A 134 -2.72 -4.31 21.64
N TYR A 135 -3.28 -5.27 22.40
CA TYR A 135 -4.33 -6.14 21.89
C TYR A 135 -5.58 -5.33 21.48
N GLN A 136 -5.90 -5.38 20.20
CA GLN A 136 -7.11 -4.79 19.63
C GLN A 136 -8.12 -5.87 19.25
N THR A 137 -9.40 -5.57 19.44
CA THR A 137 -10.54 -6.39 19.02
C THR A 137 -11.24 -5.76 17.83
N SER A 138 -11.71 -6.59 16.91
CA SER A 138 -12.61 -6.20 15.82
C SER A 138 -13.64 -7.29 15.63
N ASP A 139 -14.78 -6.93 15.07
CA ASP A 139 -15.88 -7.85 14.72
C ASP A 139 -15.39 -9.01 13.83
N LEU A 140 -14.61 -8.71 12.79
CA LEU A 140 -14.01 -9.73 11.91
C LEU A 140 -13.06 -10.65 12.67
N LYS A 141 -12.23 -10.09 13.57
CA LYS A 141 -11.28 -10.87 14.37
C LYS A 141 -11.99 -11.79 15.35
N GLU A 142 -13.03 -11.31 16.02
CA GLU A 142 -13.83 -12.11 16.94
C GLU A 142 -14.57 -13.24 16.21
N MET A 143 -15.13 -12.95 15.03
CA MET A 143 -15.78 -13.98 14.20
C MET A 143 -14.77 -15.05 13.75
N TYR A 144 -13.56 -14.66 13.35
CA TYR A 144 -12.51 -15.60 12.97
C TYR A 144 -12.07 -16.48 14.15
N LEU A 145 -11.68 -15.86 15.27
CA LEU A 145 -11.18 -16.60 16.44
C LEU A 145 -12.23 -17.55 17.02
N SER A 146 -13.50 -17.16 17.05
CA SER A 146 -14.58 -18.03 17.53
C SER A 146 -14.79 -19.26 16.63
N ARG A 147 -14.66 -19.12 15.31
CA ARG A 147 -14.71 -20.24 14.36
C ARG A 147 -13.57 -21.22 14.60
N GLU A 148 -12.34 -20.72 14.71
CA GLU A 148 -11.17 -21.57 14.99
C GLU A 148 -11.29 -22.31 16.33
N GLN A 149 -11.85 -21.65 17.36
CA GLN A 149 -12.11 -22.28 18.66
C GLN A 149 -13.16 -23.39 18.58
N LEU A 150 -14.21 -23.21 17.77
CA LEU A 150 -15.22 -24.26 17.55
C LEU A 150 -14.65 -25.41 16.75
N ASP A 151 -13.86 -25.13 15.73
CA ASP A 151 -13.24 -26.13 14.87
C ASP A 151 -12.22 -26.98 15.62
N ALA A 152 -11.41 -26.36 16.50
CA ALA A 152 -10.52 -27.08 17.39
C ALA A 152 -11.25 -28.02 18.38
N ARG A 153 -12.55 -27.79 18.62
CA ARG A 153 -13.40 -28.63 19.49
C ARG A 153 -14.22 -29.67 18.72
N LYS A 154 -14.10 -29.72 17.39
CA LYS A 154 -14.77 -30.76 16.59
C LYS A 154 -14.20 -32.12 16.98
N ILE A 155 -15.01 -32.92 17.65
CA ILE A 155 -14.74 -34.35 17.87
C ILE A 155 -15.57 -35.15 16.86
N SER A 156 -14.94 -36.11 16.20
CA SER A 156 -15.68 -37.09 15.41
C SER A 156 -16.22 -38.16 16.37
N PRO A 157 -17.54 -38.34 16.51
CA PRO A 157 -18.06 -39.40 17.35
C PRO A 157 -17.63 -40.76 16.75
N VAL A 158 -17.00 -41.60 17.58
CA VAL A 158 -16.76 -43.00 17.23
C VAL A 158 -18.05 -43.75 17.51
N ILE A 159 -18.79 -44.10 16.47
CA ILE A 159 -19.97 -44.95 16.57
C ILE A 159 -19.47 -46.39 16.57
N THR A 160 -19.65 -47.12 17.68
CA THR A 160 -19.35 -48.56 17.69
C THR A 160 -20.43 -49.33 16.94
N GLN A 161 -20.10 -50.51 16.41
CA GLN A 161 -21.08 -51.37 15.73
C GLN A 161 -22.29 -51.68 16.63
N ALA A 162 -22.07 -51.81 17.95
CA ALA A 162 -23.14 -52.05 18.91
C ALA A 162 -24.08 -50.84 19.04
N ASP A 163 -23.54 -49.62 19.07
CA ASP A 163 -24.34 -48.39 19.13
C ASP A 163 -25.17 -48.18 17.85
N LEU A 164 -24.61 -48.57 16.69
CA LEU A 164 -25.31 -48.53 15.41
C LEU A 164 -26.46 -49.54 15.34
N LEU A 165 -26.23 -50.77 15.82
CA LEU A 165 -27.30 -51.78 15.88
C LEU A 165 -28.40 -51.40 16.89
N ASN A 166 -28.05 -50.73 17.99
CA ASN A 166 -29.03 -50.25 18.96
C ASN A 166 -29.85 -49.06 18.45
N SER A 167 -29.30 -48.20 17.59
CA SER A 167 -30.03 -47.06 17.02
C SER A 167 -31.01 -47.47 15.91
N VAL A 168 -30.74 -48.57 15.21
CA VAL A 168 -31.61 -49.12 14.13
C VAL A 168 -32.82 -49.88 14.67
N ASN A 169 -32.76 -50.39 15.90
CA ASN A 169 -33.81 -51.22 16.50
C ASN A 169 -34.83 -50.43 17.36
N LYS A 170 -34.84 -49.09 17.26
CA LYS A 170 -35.84 -48.20 17.85
C LYS A 170 -36.73 -47.61 16.76
#